data_AF-A0A3D1YCB0-F1
#
_entry.id   AF-A0A3D1YCB0-F1
#
_cell.length_a   1.000
_cell.length_b   1.000
_cell.length_c   1.000
_cell.angle_alpha   90.00
_cell.angle_beta   90.00
_cell.angle_gamma   90.00
#
_symmetry.space_group_name_H-M   'P 1'
#
loop_
_entity.id
_entity.type
_entity.pdbx_description
1 polymer ?
#
loop_
_entity_poly.entity_id
_entity_poly.type
_entity_poly.pdbx_seq_one_letter_code
_entity_poly.pdbx_strand_id
1 'polypeptide(L)'
;MQNGCSQQMFELNKQRREEESGMNTLDERRSERRIRINHMKRRRELRKHILAFALTFVLVITCSMMFFTVKTKAQNRDEAVYYKYYKSITVSRGDSLWTYAAEYADEDQYDSYQNYIDEVLQMNGLSSESINAGQHLIVPYYSAEFVG
;
A
#
# COMPACT_ATOMS: atom_id res chain seq x y z
N MET A 1 18.35 -57.36 -74.29
CA MET A 1 17.58 -56.10 -74.12
C MET A 1 16.81 -56.00 -72.80
N GLN A 2 16.52 -57.10 -72.07
CA GLN A 2 15.76 -57.02 -70.80
C GLN A 2 16.53 -56.42 -69.61
N ASN A 3 17.87 -56.49 -69.59
CA ASN A 3 18.67 -56.04 -68.43
C ASN A 3 18.73 -54.51 -68.24
N GLY A 4 18.54 -53.73 -69.31
CA GLY A 4 18.59 -52.25 -69.22
C GLY A 4 17.32 -51.64 -68.60
N CYS A 5 16.14 -52.21 -68.89
CA CYS A 5 14.87 -51.72 -68.37
C CYS A 5 14.73 -51.97 -66.85
N SER A 6 15.23 -53.12 -66.36
CA SER A 6 15.25 -53.41 -64.93
C SER A 6 16.20 -52.49 -64.15
N GLN A 7 17.34 -52.10 -64.74
CA GLN A 7 18.26 -51.15 -64.13
C GLN A 7 17.68 -49.73 -64.09
N GLN A 8 17.02 -49.29 -65.17
CA GLN A 8 16.34 -47.99 -65.19
C GLN A 8 15.20 -47.90 -64.16
N MET A 9 14.40 -48.96 -64.03
CA MET A 9 13.33 -49.00 -63.02
C MET A 9 13.87 -49.01 -61.60
N PHE A 10 15.03 -49.62 -61.37
CA PHE A 10 15.69 -49.59 -60.06
C PHE A 10 16.17 -48.17 -59.69
N GLU A 11 16.84 -47.48 -60.61
CA GLU A 11 17.30 -46.10 -60.38
C GLU A 11 16.14 -45.11 -60.21
N LEU A 12 15.06 -45.25 -60.99
CA LEU A 12 13.85 -44.43 -60.82
C LEU A 12 13.19 -44.62 -59.44
N ASN A 13 13.13 -45.87 -58.96
CA ASN A 13 12.58 -46.15 -57.63
C ASN A 13 13.50 -45.63 -56.51
N LYS A 14 14.82 -45.66 -56.72
CA LYS A 14 15.80 -45.09 -55.79
C LYS A 14 15.66 -43.57 -55.70
N GLN A 15 15.58 -42.88 -56.83
CA GLN A 15 15.35 -41.44 -56.88
C GLN A 15 14.04 -41.04 -56.20
N ARG A 16 12.94 -41.76 -56.48
CA ARG A 16 11.65 -41.52 -55.83
C ARG A 16 11.73 -41.64 -54.30
N ARG A 17 12.44 -42.66 -53.80
CA ARG A 17 12.63 -42.85 -52.34
C ARG A 17 13.46 -41.74 -51.71
N GLU A 18 14.47 -41.24 -52.41
CA GLU A 18 15.30 -40.12 -51.95
C GLU A 18 14.49 -38.80 -51.91
N GLU A 19 13.65 -38.56 -52.92
CA GLU A 19 12.74 -37.40 -52.95
C GLU A 19 11.65 -37.48 -51.87
N GLU A 20 11.02 -38.64 -51.68
CA GLU A 20 10.03 -38.87 -50.63
C GLU A 20 10.65 -38.71 -49.23
N SER A 21 11.86 -39.25 -49.02
CA SER A 21 12.61 -39.08 -47.77
C SER A 21 12.96 -37.61 -47.52
N GLY A 22 13.48 -36.91 -48.54
CA GLY A 22 13.77 -35.48 -48.46
C GLY A 22 12.53 -34.64 -48.15
N MET A 23 11.41 -34.93 -48.80
CA MET A 23 10.13 -34.23 -48.58
C MET A 23 9.62 -34.44 -47.16
N ASN A 24 9.63 -35.69 -46.66
CA ASN A 24 9.20 -36.03 -45.30
C ASN A 24 10.03 -35.27 -44.24
N THR A 25 11.35 -35.18 -44.41
CA THR A 25 12.22 -34.46 -43.47
C THR A 25 11.98 -32.94 -43.47
N LEU A 26 11.64 -32.36 -44.63
CA LEU A 26 11.31 -30.94 -44.73
C LEU A 26 9.97 -30.61 -44.07
N ASP A 27 8.97 -31.48 -44.24
CA ASP A 27 7.66 -31.33 -43.61
C ASP A 27 7.72 -31.52 -42.10
N GLU A 28 8.55 -32.42 -41.61
CA GLU A 28 8.85 -32.59 -40.18
C GLU A 28 9.52 -31.33 -39.61
N ARG A 29 10.55 -30.78 -40.27
CA ARG A 29 11.18 -29.51 -39.84
C ARG A 29 10.21 -28.33 -39.86
N ARG A 30 9.29 -28.29 -40.84
CA ARG A 30 8.23 -27.27 -40.93
C ARG A 30 7.18 -27.46 -39.83
N SER A 31 6.79 -28.68 -39.51
CA SER A 31 5.84 -28.98 -38.43
C SER A 31 6.43 -28.59 -37.07
N GLU A 32 7.68 -28.96 -36.79
CA GLU A 32 8.38 -28.59 -35.57
C GLU A 32 8.53 -27.08 -35.39
N ARG A 33 8.87 -26.34 -36.46
CA ARG A 33 8.95 -24.87 -36.40
C ARG A 33 7.61 -24.25 -36.03
N ARG A 34 6.50 -24.75 -36.60
CA ARG A 34 5.15 -24.28 -36.29
C ARG A 34 4.76 -24.57 -34.84
N ILE A 35 5.08 -25.76 -34.34
CA ILE A 35 4.85 -26.16 -32.94
C ILE A 35 5.64 -25.25 -32.00
N ARG A 36 6.94 -25.04 -32.25
CA ARG A 36 7.79 -24.15 -31.45
C ARG A 36 7.29 -22.71 -31.42
N ILE A 37 6.90 -22.16 -32.57
CA ILE A 37 6.37 -20.79 -32.66
C ILE A 37 5.05 -20.66 -31.89
N ASN A 38 4.14 -21.62 -32.03
CA ASN A 38 2.87 -21.61 -31.29
C ASN A 38 3.08 -21.75 -29.77
N HIS A 39 4.02 -22.59 -29.34
CA HIS A 39 4.40 -22.69 -27.93
C HIS A 39 5.00 -21.38 -27.38
N MET A 40 5.86 -20.71 -28.16
CA MET A 40 6.43 -19.41 -27.75
C MET A 40 5.36 -18.31 -27.66
N LYS A 41 4.42 -18.26 -28.61
CA LYS A 41 3.29 -17.31 -28.57
C LYS A 41 2.43 -17.53 -27.34
N ARG A 42 2.01 -18.78 -27.06
CA ARG A 42 1.23 -19.12 -25.87
C ARG A 42 1.94 -18.76 -24.56
N ARG A 43 3.25 -19.05 -24.47
CA ARG A 43 4.05 -18.67 -23.29
C ARG A 43 4.17 -17.15 -23.11
N ARG A 44 4.23 -16.38 -24.20
CA ARG A 44 4.25 -14.91 -24.14
C ARG A 44 2.93 -14.34 -23.65
N GLU A 45 1.80 -14.82 -24.18
CA GLU A 45 0.48 -14.36 -23.72
C GLU A 45 0.24 -14.74 -22.25
N LEU A 46 0.56 -15.97 -21.85
CA LEU A 46 0.48 -16.37 -20.43
C LEU A 46 1.38 -15.53 -19.53
N ARG A 47 2.62 -15.23 -19.95
CA ARG A 47 3.52 -14.33 -19.19
C ARG A 47 2.97 -12.92 -19.08
N LYS A 48 2.36 -12.38 -20.14
CA LYS A 48 1.70 -11.06 -20.11
C LYS A 48 0.52 -11.06 -19.14
N HIS A 49 -0.32 -12.08 -19.18
CA HIS A 49 -1.45 -12.20 -18.25
C HIS A 49 -0.98 -12.36 -16.80
N ILE A 50 0.02 -13.19 -16.54
CA ILE A 50 0.62 -13.36 -15.21
C ILE A 50 1.24 -12.04 -14.72
N LEU A 51 1.96 -11.32 -15.58
CA LEU A 51 2.58 -10.04 -15.24
C LEU A 51 1.52 -8.95 -15.00
N ALA A 52 0.48 -8.87 -15.82
CA ALA A 52 -0.66 -7.98 -15.61
C ALA A 52 -1.41 -8.30 -14.30
N PHE A 53 -1.62 -9.58 -14.01
CA PHE A 53 -2.22 -10.02 -12.75
C PHE A 53 -1.33 -9.66 -11.55
N ALA A 54 -0.02 -9.89 -11.62
CA ALA A 54 0.91 -9.51 -10.56
C ALA A 54 0.92 -7.98 -10.32
N LEU A 55 0.95 -7.18 -11.40
CA LEU A 55 0.90 -5.72 -11.29
C LEU A 55 -0.41 -5.22 -10.68
N THR A 56 -1.54 -5.77 -11.11
CA THR A 56 -2.86 -5.41 -10.55
C THR A 56 -2.98 -5.83 -9.09
N PHE A 57 -2.48 -7.00 -8.72
CA PHE A 57 -2.45 -7.47 -7.33
C PHE A 57 -1.61 -6.56 -6.43
N VAL A 58 -0.39 -6.19 -6.87
CA VAL A 58 0.46 -5.23 -6.15
C VAL A 58 -0.24 -3.88 -6.02
N LEU A 59 -0.85 -3.37 -7.08
CA LEU A 59 -1.59 -2.11 -7.04
C LEU A 59 -2.73 -2.15 -6.01
N VAL A 60 -3.53 -3.22 -6.00
CA VAL A 60 -4.63 -3.41 -5.04
C VAL A 60 -4.10 -3.44 -3.60
N ILE A 61 -3.00 -4.17 -3.34
CA ILE A 61 -2.38 -4.20 -2.00
C ILE A 61 -1.92 -2.80 -1.60
N THR A 62 -1.15 -2.12 -2.45
CA THR A 62 -0.62 -0.78 -2.13
C THR A 62 -1.74 0.24 -1.92
N CYS A 63 -2.76 0.23 -2.78
CA CYS A 63 -3.95 1.07 -2.60
C CYS A 63 -4.68 0.73 -1.29
N SER A 64 -4.89 -0.56 -1.00
CA SER A 64 -5.56 -0.97 0.24
C SER A 64 -4.80 -0.50 1.49
N MET A 65 -3.47 -0.61 1.51
CA MET A 65 -2.63 -0.12 2.60
C MET A 65 -2.73 1.40 2.75
N MET A 66 -2.77 2.15 1.65
CA MET A 66 -2.96 3.60 1.68
C MET A 66 -4.33 4.00 2.29
N PHE A 67 -5.38 3.21 2.06
CA PHE A 67 -6.68 3.41 2.68
C PHE A 67 -6.75 3.03 4.17
N PHE A 68 -5.84 2.18 4.66
CA PHE A 68 -5.75 1.89 6.10
C PHE A 68 -5.09 3.03 6.89
N THR A 69 -4.10 3.73 6.31
CA THR A 69 -3.43 4.87 6.97
C THR A 69 -4.35 6.08 7.21
N VAL A 70 -5.43 6.22 6.43
CA VAL A 70 -6.43 7.29 6.63
C VAL A 70 -7.57 6.89 7.59
N LYS A 71 -7.60 5.66 8.10
CA LYS A 71 -8.69 5.16 8.97
C LYS A 71 -8.33 4.99 10.45
N THR A 72 -7.11 5.30 10.86
CA THR A 72 -6.71 5.24 12.29
C THR A 72 -7.01 6.52 13.08
N LYS A 73 -7.77 7.48 12.54
CA LYS A 73 -8.26 8.67 13.27
C LYS A 73 -9.79 8.71 13.47
N ALA A 74 -10.49 7.60 13.26
CA ALA A 74 -11.95 7.57 13.39
C ALA A 74 -12.50 6.24 13.97
N GLN A 75 -11.71 5.52 14.75
CA GLN A 75 -12.26 4.54 15.69
C GLN A 75 -12.56 5.31 16.97
N ASN A 76 -13.82 5.71 17.12
CA ASN A 76 -14.58 5.82 18.38
C ASN A 76 -15.95 6.41 17.99
N ARG A 77 -16.81 5.56 17.44
CA ARG A 77 -18.20 5.93 17.07
C ARG A 77 -19.17 5.87 18.25
N ASP A 78 -18.70 5.51 19.44
CA ASP A 78 -19.47 5.47 20.68
C ASP A 78 -18.89 6.36 21.79
N GLU A 79 -17.76 7.06 21.57
CA GLU A 79 -17.29 8.07 22.52
C GLU A 79 -17.91 9.42 22.18
N ALA A 80 -18.34 10.13 23.22
CA ALA A 80 -18.73 11.52 23.09
C ALA A 80 -17.60 12.30 22.38
N VAL A 81 -17.93 13.02 21.31
CA VAL A 81 -16.93 13.84 20.62
C VAL A 81 -16.57 14.99 21.54
N TYR A 82 -15.38 14.92 22.14
CA TYR A 82 -14.84 15.99 22.95
C TYR A 82 -14.17 17.05 22.06
N TYR A 83 -14.60 18.30 22.21
CA TYR A 83 -14.02 19.44 21.53
C TYR A 83 -13.05 20.17 22.46
N LYS A 84 -11.91 20.58 21.91
CA LYS A 84 -10.92 21.38 22.62
C LYS A 84 -11.36 22.84 22.69
N TYR A 85 -11.45 23.36 23.91
CA TYR A 85 -11.81 24.75 24.20
C TYR A 85 -10.72 25.41 25.05
N TYR A 86 -10.78 26.75 25.10
CA TYR A 86 -9.86 27.56 25.89
C TYR A 86 -10.65 28.46 26.82
N LYS A 87 -10.24 28.52 28.09
CA LYS A 87 -10.81 29.44 29.07
C LYS A 87 -9.71 30.19 29.82
N SER A 88 -10.04 31.40 30.27
CA SER A 88 -9.18 32.16 31.18
C SER A 88 -9.53 31.81 32.62
N ILE A 89 -8.52 31.39 33.39
CA ILE A 89 -8.62 31.17 34.84
C ILE A 89 -7.78 32.19 35.59
N THR A 90 -8.11 32.44 36.85
CA THR A 90 -7.32 33.28 37.75
C THR A 90 -6.58 32.39 38.73
N VAL A 91 -5.26 32.56 38.82
CA VAL A 91 -4.42 31.75 39.70
C VAL A 91 -4.71 32.06 41.17
N SER A 92 -5.04 31.07 41.98
CA SER A 92 -5.25 31.24 43.43
C SER A 92 -3.95 31.02 44.20
N ARG A 93 -3.91 31.50 45.45
CA ARG A 93 -2.73 31.34 46.31
C ARG A 93 -2.53 29.85 46.64
N GLY A 94 -1.39 29.31 46.24
CA GLY A 94 -1.01 27.91 46.49
C GLY A 94 -1.20 27.00 45.27
N ASP A 95 -1.81 27.50 44.20
CA ASP A 95 -1.99 26.72 42.97
C ASP A 95 -0.67 26.60 42.19
N SER A 96 -0.57 25.54 41.42
CA SER A 96 0.54 25.26 40.51
C SER A 96 0.00 24.79 39.16
N LEU A 97 0.82 24.87 38.11
CA LEU A 97 0.43 24.32 36.80
C LEU A 97 0.08 22.82 36.87
N TRP A 98 0.69 22.10 37.81
CA TRP A 98 0.39 20.69 38.11
C TRP A 98 -1.02 20.49 38.68
N THR A 99 -1.49 21.42 39.51
CA THR A 99 -2.85 21.39 40.06
C THR A 99 -3.87 21.57 38.94
N TYR A 100 -3.61 22.52 38.02
CA TYR A 100 -4.46 22.71 36.85
C TYR A 100 -4.36 21.61 35.82
N ALA A 101 -3.21 20.96 35.68
CA ALA A 101 -3.08 19.77 34.85
C ALA A 101 -3.97 18.64 35.38
N ALA A 102 -3.96 18.41 36.70
CA ALA A 102 -4.84 17.41 37.31
C ALA A 102 -6.34 17.77 37.20
N GLU A 103 -6.69 19.06 37.06
CA GLU A 103 -8.09 19.51 36.95
C GLU A 103 -8.61 19.53 35.51
N TYR A 104 -7.77 19.92 34.55
CA TYR A 104 -8.21 20.22 33.17
C TYR A 104 -7.55 19.36 32.09
N ALA A 105 -6.45 18.66 32.38
CA ALA A 105 -5.86 17.76 31.40
C ALA A 105 -6.75 16.53 31.23
N ASP A 106 -7.04 16.21 29.98
CA ASP A 106 -7.75 15.00 29.60
C ASP A 106 -6.71 13.90 29.36
N GLU A 107 -6.82 12.79 30.11
CA GLU A 107 -5.89 11.65 30.02
C GLU A 107 -5.91 10.99 28.64
N ASP A 108 -7.02 11.10 27.89
CA ASP A 108 -7.12 10.56 26.54
C ASP A 108 -6.44 11.47 25.50
N GLN A 109 -6.19 12.74 25.84
CA GLN A 109 -5.64 13.75 24.92
C GLN A 109 -4.18 14.09 25.18
N TYR A 110 -3.66 13.79 26.37
CA TYR A 110 -2.27 14.06 26.75
C TYR A 110 -1.58 12.82 27.31
N ASP A 111 -0.45 12.43 26.70
CA ASP A 111 0.36 11.32 27.20
C ASP A 111 0.94 11.56 28.61
N SER A 112 1.05 12.83 29.03
CA SER A 112 1.52 13.21 30.37
C SER A 112 1.07 14.62 30.76
N TYR A 113 1.02 14.89 32.07
CA TYR A 113 0.79 16.24 32.57
C TYR A 113 1.87 17.24 32.12
N GLN A 114 3.10 16.80 31.87
CA GLN A 114 4.14 17.68 31.35
C GLN A 114 3.75 18.23 29.96
N ASN A 115 3.18 17.39 29.08
CA ASN A 115 2.74 17.83 27.75
C ASN A 115 1.64 18.91 27.85
N TYR A 116 0.72 18.76 28.80
CA TYR A 116 -0.30 19.77 29.08
C TYR A 116 0.32 21.07 29.60
N ILE A 117 1.25 20.97 30.57
CA ILE A 117 1.94 22.12 31.15
C ILE A 117 2.73 22.88 30.08
N ASP A 118 3.44 22.18 29.20
CA ASP A 118 4.22 22.78 28.11
C ASP A 118 3.33 23.57 27.14
N GLU A 119 2.13 23.06 26.83
CA GLU A 119 1.15 23.78 26.02
C GLU A 119 0.65 25.05 26.74
N VAL A 120 0.31 24.95 28.03
CA VAL A 120 -0.10 26.11 28.85
C VAL A 120 1.01 27.16 28.91
N LEU A 121 2.28 26.75 29.06
CA LEU A 121 3.43 27.65 29.05
C LEU A 121 3.54 28.38 27.71
N GLN A 122 3.46 27.63 26.60
CA GLN A 122 3.55 28.19 25.25
C GLN A 122 2.42 29.18 24.97
N MET A 123 1.18 28.84 25.29
CA MET A 123 0.01 29.68 25.04
C MET A 123 0.03 30.97 25.85
N ASN A 124 0.56 30.93 27.08
CA ASN A 124 0.62 32.08 27.97
C ASN A 124 1.95 32.85 27.88
N GLY A 125 2.87 32.43 27.00
CA GLY A 125 4.19 33.05 26.85
C GLY A 125 5.06 32.96 28.12
N LEU A 126 4.86 31.92 28.93
CA LEU A 126 5.61 31.70 30.17
C LEU A 126 6.91 30.97 29.87
N SER A 127 8.01 31.49 30.43
CA SER A 127 9.35 30.90 30.29
C SER A 127 9.66 29.83 31.34
N SER A 128 8.82 29.67 32.35
CA SER A 128 8.97 28.69 33.43
C SER A 128 7.61 28.33 34.03
N GLU A 129 7.56 27.25 34.80
CA GLU A 129 6.36 26.81 35.53
C GLU A 129 5.94 27.70 36.72
N SER A 130 6.66 28.81 36.93
CA SER A 130 6.38 29.74 38.03
C SER A 130 5.17 30.61 37.69
N ILE A 131 4.10 30.47 38.45
CA ILE A 131 2.86 31.25 38.33
C ILE A 131 2.58 32.01 39.63
N ASN A 132 1.97 33.19 39.52
CA ASN A 132 1.67 34.05 40.66
C ASN A 132 0.17 34.15 40.92
N ALA A 133 -0.22 34.21 42.19
CA ALA A 133 -1.62 34.43 42.55
C ALA A 133 -2.15 35.76 41.95
N GLY A 134 -3.35 35.72 41.38
CA GLY A 134 -3.97 36.83 40.65
C GLY A 134 -3.60 36.92 39.16
N GLN A 135 -2.66 36.10 38.68
CA GLN A 135 -2.34 36.00 37.26
C GLN A 135 -3.49 35.33 36.49
N HIS A 136 -3.74 35.78 35.27
CA HIS A 136 -4.66 35.10 34.36
C HIS A 136 -3.90 34.12 33.47
N LEU A 137 -4.43 32.90 33.35
CA LEU A 137 -3.90 31.87 32.46
C LEU A 137 -4.98 31.39 31.51
N ILE A 138 -4.65 31.27 30.25
CA ILE A 138 -5.45 30.56 29.26
C ILE A 138 -5.11 29.08 29.37
N VAL A 139 -6.11 28.25 29.67
CA VAL A 139 -5.94 26.80 29.81
C VAL A 139 -6.83 26.05 28.81
N PRO A 140 -6.30 24.99 28.17
CA PRO A 140 -7.11 24.10 27.35
C PRO A 140 -7.97 23.18 28.23
N TYR A 141 -9.19 22.89 27.80
CA TYR A 141 -10.06 21.87 28.40
C TYR A 141 -10.93 21.21 27.31
N TYR A 142 -11.47 20.04 27.60
CA TYR A 142 -12.29 19.25 26.67
C TYR A 142 -13.74 19.18 27.14
N SER A 143 -14.69 19.37 26.22
CA SER A 143 -16.13 19.25 26.51
C SER A 143 -16.87 18.59 25.35
N ALA A 144 -17.85 17.75 25.66
CA ALA A 144 -18.74 17.13 24.68
C ALA A 144 -19.81 18.11 24.14
N GLU A 145 -20.01 19.24 24.81
CA GLU A 145 -20.95 20.27 24.36
C GLU A 145 -20.34 21.09 23.24
N PHE A 146 -20.97 21.06 22.06
CA PHE A 146 -20.60 21.94 20.96
C PHE A 146 -21.14 23.34 21.22
N VAL A 147 -20.27 24.24 21.69
CA VAL A 147 -20.56 25.68 21.79
C VAL A 147 -19.99 26.36 20.55
N GLY A 148 -20.88 26.80 19.65
CA GLY A 148 -20.54 27.46 18.37
C GLY A 148 -21.61 28.46 17.95
#